data_AF-A0A520Q5N9-F1
#
_entry.id   AF-A0A520Q5N9-F1
#
_cell.length_a   1.000
_cell.length_b   1.000
_cell.length_c   1.000
_cell.angle_alpha   90.00
_cell.angle_beta   90.00
_cell.angle_gamma   90.00
#
_symmetry.space_group_name_H-M   'P 1'
#
loop_
_entity.id
_entity.type
_entity.pdbx_description
1 polymer ?
#
loop_
_entity_poly.entity_id
_entity_poly.type
_entity_poly.pdbx_seq_one_letter_code
_entity_poly.pdbx_strand_id
1 'polypeptide(L)'
;NCRFSALIKSSRQQGGIVSPRQFNSNYRVVELTYLPNDIEIRPGQTVVTSGLGGAFPKEIPVGLVEDSWISRNGLYLEANIKIFSDLTRLEEVRVLTKF
;
A
#
# COMPACT_ATOMS: atom_id res chain seq x y z
N ASN A 1 4.92 -0.93 14.23
CA ASN A 1 4.21 -2.16 13.81
C ASN A 1 2.87 -1.76 13.18
N CYS A 2 2.88 -1.12 12.00
CA CYS A 2 1.66 -0.64 11.32
C CYS A 2 1.45 -1.49 10.06
N ARG A 3 0.34 -2.21 9.95
CA ARG A 3 -0.02 -2.98 8.76
C ARG A 3 -1.50 -2.82 8.49
N PHE A 4 -1.86 -2.67 7.23
CA PHE A 4 -3.26 -2.49 6.84
C PHE A 4 -3.49 -3.00 5.41
N SER A 5 -4.74 -3.24 5.09
CA SER A 5 -5.15 -3.71 3.78
C SER A 5 -5.26 -2.57 2.78
N ALA A 6 -4.73 -2.79 1.59
CA ALA A 6 -4.80 -1.83 0.49
C ALA A 6 -5.10 -2.55 -0.81
N LEU A 7 -5.53 -1.81 -1.82
CA LEU A 7 -5.76 -2.31 -3.17
C LEU A 7 -5.25 -1.32 -4.21
N ILE A 8 -5.01 -1.84 -5.41
CA ILE A 8 -4.68 -0.99 -6.56
C ILE A 8 -5.99 -0.37 -7.07
N LYS A 9 -6.10 0.96 -7.12
CA LYS A 9 -7.35 1.68 -7.40
C LYS A 9 -7.96 1.33 -8.75
N SER A 10 -7.14 1.12 -9.78
CA SER A 10 -7.59 0.69 -11.11
C SER A 10 -8.14 -0.73 -11.10
N SER A 11 -7.70 -1.56 -10.16
CA SER A 11 -8.07 -2.95 -10.03
C SER A 11 -8.72 -3.21 -8.67
N ARG A 12 -10.00 -2.81 -8.55
CA ARG A 12 -10.79 -2.83 -7.31
C ARG A 12 -10.99 -4.20 -6.65
N GLN A 13 -10.52 -5.28 -7.27
CA GLN A 13 -10.63 -6.65 -6.78
C GLN A 13 -9.31 -7.19 -6.20
N GLN A 14 -8.22 -6.43 -6.29
CA GLN A 14 -6.86 -6.94 -6.05
C GLN A 14 -6.23 -6.17 -4.89
N GLY A 15 -6.25 -6.81 -3.73
CA GLY A 15 -5.74 -6.26 -2.48
C GLY A 15 -4.49 -6.98 -1.99
N GLY A 16 -3.70 -6.27 -1.18
CA GLY A 16 -2.54 -6.79 -0.48
C GLY A 16 -2.42 -6.14 0.90
N ILE A 17 -1.30 -6.41 1.57
CA ILE A 17 -0.99 -5.84 2.88
C ILE A 17 0.14 -4.84 2.74
N VAL A 18 -0.13 -3.60 3.16
CA VAL A 18 0.90 -2.56 3.28
C VAL A 18 1.64 -2.74 4.59
N SER A 19 2.96 -2.66 4.55
CA SER A 19 3.83 -2.65 5.73
C SER A 19 5.06 -1.77 5.56
N PRO A 20 5.63 -1.23 6.67
CA PRO A 20 6.93 -0.60 6.66
C PRO A 20 8.00 -1.53 6.12
N ARG A 21 8.88 -1.00 5.29
CA ARG A 21 10.03 -1.72 4.75
C ARG A 21 11.07 -1.91 5.85
N GLN A 22 11.51 -3.15 6.10
CA GLN A 22 12.36 -3.48 7.27
C GLN A 22 13.77 -2.87 7.23
N PHE A 23 14.34 -2.64 6.04
CA PHE A 23 15.77 -2.31 5.88
C PHE A 23 16.03 -1.06 5.02
N ASN A 24 15.04 -0.16 4.88
CA ASN A 24 15.21 1.06 4.06
C ASN A 24 15.13 2.31 4.95
N SER A 25 16.10 3.21 4.79
CA SER A 25 16.14 4.53 5.45
C SER A 25 15.15 5.53 4.83
N ASN A 26 14.62 5.23 3.64
CA ASN A 26 13.60 6.04 2.98
C ASN A 26 12.21 5.75 3.56
N TYR A 27 11.81 6.57 4.53
CA TYR A 27 10.49 6.56 5.17
C TYR A 27 9.32 6.89 4.22
N ARG A 28 9.59 7.27 2.96
CA ARG A 28 8.56 7.54 1.95
C ARG A 28 8.21 6.30 1.11
N VAL A 29 8.84 5.16 1.37
CA VAL A 29 8.58 3.92 0.64
C VAL A 29 8.09 2.84 1.60
N VAL A 30 6.95 2.25 1.28
CA VAL A 30 6.36 1.11 2.00
C VAL A 30 6.24 -0.08 1.07
N GLU A 31 6.15 -1.28 1.63
CA GLU A 31 5.97 -2.51 0.86
C GLU A 31 4.49 -2.89 0.82
N LEU A 32 4.02 -3.29 -0.35
CA LEU A 32 2.71 -3.93 -0.55
C LEU A 32 2.94 -5.39 -0.94
N THR A 33 2.46 -6.32 -0.11
CA THR A 33 2.73 -7.76 -0.23
C THR A 33 1.44 -8.56 -0.42
N TYR A 34 1.58 -9.83 -0.83
CA TYR A 34 0.47 -10.77 -1.06
C TYR A 34 -0.49 -10.35 -2.18
N LEU A 35 0.02 -9.63 -3.19
CA LEU A 35 -0.76 -9.35 -4.38
C LEU A 35 -0.88 -10.63 -5.23
N PRO A 36 -2.01 -10.87 -5.90
CA PRO A 36 -2.14 -11.96 -6.86
C PRO A 36 -1.00 -11.94 -7.89
N ASN A 37 -0.54 -13.08 -8.38
CA ASN A 37 0.57 -13.16 -9.35
C ASN A 37 0.12 -13.27 -10.81
N ASP A 38 -1.19 -13.27 -11.06
CA ASP A 38 -1.84 -13.32 -12.36
C ASP A 38 -2.14 -11.92 -12.93
N ILE A 39 -1.59 -10.86 -12.32
CA ILE A 39 -1.94 -9.47 -12.62
C ILE A 39 -0.72 -8.68 -13.08
N GLU A 40 -0.98 -7.70 -13.93
CA GLU A 40 0.04 -6.76 -14.36
C GLU A 40 0.00 -5.49 -13.50
N ILE A 41 1.02 -5.32 -12.69
CA ILE A 41 1.24 -4.12 -11.88
C ILE A 41 2.20 -3.20 -12.64
N ARG A 42 1.84 -1.93 -12.75
CA ARG A 42 2.65 -0.92 -13.44
C ARG A 42 3.01 0.23 -12.53
N PRO A 43 4.25 0.78 -12.63
CA PRO A 43 4.60 2.02 -11.96
C PRO A 43 3.60 3.14 -12.25
N GLY A 44 3.33 3.98 -11.25
CA GLY A 44 2.37 5.09 -11.32
C GLY A 44 0.92 4.71 -11.03
N GLN A 45 0.60 3.43 -10.83
CA GLN A 45 -0.74 3.05 -10.38
C GLN A 45 -1.00 3.49 -8.93
N THR A 46 -2.21 4.00 -8.67
CA THR A 46 -2.59 4.47 -7.34
C THR A 46 -2.97 3.32 -6.41
N VAL A 47 -2.48 3.36 -5.19
CA VAL A 47 -2.85 2.44 -4.10
C VAL A 47 -3.73 3.18 -3.09
N VAL A 48 -4.82 2.53 -2.67
CA VAL A 48 -5.77 3.05 -1.67
C VAL A 48 -6.06 2.01 -0.60
N THR A 49 -6.51 2.42 0.58
CA THR A 49 -7.01 1.47 1.60
C THR A 49 -8.19 0.68 1.05
N SER A 50 -8.23 -0.64 1.30
CA SER A 50 -9.34 -1.47 0.80
C SER A 50 -10.53 -1.52 1.75
N GLY A 51 -10.33 -1.15 3.02
CA GLY A 51 -11.32 -1.29 4.08
C GLY A 51 -11.41 -2.70 4.69
N LEU A 52 -10.64 -3.66 4.16
CA LEU A 52 -10.62 -5.03 4.67
C LEU A 52 -9.88 -5.10 6.01
N GLY A 53 -10.40 -5.82 7.00
CA GLY A 53 -9.81 -5.86 8.34
C GLY A 53 -10.28 -4.77 9.29
N GLY A 54 -11.19 -3.87 8.84
CA GLY A 54 -12.01 -3.03 9.73
C GLY A 54 -11.31 -1.89 10.46
N ALA A 55 -10.00 -1.72 10.31
CA ALA A 55 -9.24 -0.66 10.98
C ALA A 55 -9.24 0.68 10.22
N PHE A 56 -9.40 0.65 8.90
CA PHE A 56 -9.43 1.84 8.05
C PHE A 56 -10.67 1.80 7.15
N PRO A 57 -11.27 2.95 6.81
CA PRO A 57 -12.29 2.98 5.76
C PRO A 57 -11.64 2.68 4.41
N LYS A 58 -12.46 2.30 3.43
CA LYS A 58 -12.02 2.13 2.05
C LYS A 58 -11.68 3.49 1.41
N GLU A 59 -10.86 3.45 0.37
CA GLU A 59 -10.57 4.56 -0.56
C GLU A 59 -9.74 5.72 -0.01
N ILE A 60 -9.04 5.56 1.13
CA ILE A 60 -8.02 6.53 1.56
C ILE A 60 -6.78 6.38 0.67
N PRO A 61 -6.27 7.46 0.04
CA PRO A 61 -5.04 7.43 -0.74
C PRO A 61 -3.83 7.03 0.09
N VAL A 62 -3.06 6.05 -0.38
CA VAL A 62 -1.81 5.59 0.25
C VAL A 62 -0.61 6.16 -0.52
N GLY A 63 -0.55 5.91 -1.82
CA GLY A 63 0.61 6.26 -2.64
C GLY A 63 0.52 5.76 -4.08
N LEU A 64 1.68 5.73 -4.74
CA LEU A 64 1.86 5.23 -6.10
C LEU A 64 2.80 4.03 -6.10
N VAL A 65 2.53 3.05 -6.96
CA VAL A 65 3.49 1.98 -7.26
C VAL A 65 4.75 2.59 -7.86
N GLU A 66 5.90 2.29 -7.26
CA GLU A 66 7.23 2.65 -7.74
C GLU A 66 7.80 1.51 -8.61
N ASP A 67 7.75 0.29 -8.10
CA ASP A 67 8.12 -0.94 -8.81
C ASP A 67 7.37 -2.16 -8.22
N SER A 68 7.45 -3.29 -8.92
CA SER A 68 6.86 -4.56 -8.48
C SER A 68 7.66 -5.77 -8.97
N TRP A 69 7.69 -6.83 -8.18
CA TRP A 69 8.41 -8.07 -8.50
C TRP A 69 7.65 -9.31 -7.97
N ILE A 70 7.97 -10.47 -8.52
CA ILE A 70 7.49 -11.75 -8.00
C ILE A 70 8.25 -12.06 -6.71
N SER A 71 7.53 -12.42 -5.66
CA SER A 71 8.09 -12.79 -4.37
C SER A 71 9.12 -13.92 -4.50
N ARG A 72 10.02 -14.04 -3.53
CA ARG A 72 11.10 -15.05 -3.58
C ARG A 72 10.60 -16.50 -3.70
N ASN A 73 9.38 -16.78 -3.24
CA ASN A 73 8.77 -18.11 -3.34
C ASN A 73 7.86 -18.28 -4.58
N GLY A 74 7.70 -17.25 -5.42
CA GLY A 74 6.89 -17.30 -6.64
C GLY A 74 5.38 -17.22 -6.43
N LEU A 75 4.90 -17.14 -5.18
CA LEU A 75 3.49 -17.32 -4.87
C LEU A 75 2.65 -16.05 -5.02
N TYR A 76 3.27 -14.88 -4.97
CA TYR A 76 2.58 -13.59 -5.01
C TYR A 76 3.48 -12.50 -5.60
N LEU A 77 2.89 -11.35 -5.94
CA LEU A 77 3.63 -10.14 -6.26
C LEU A 77 3.85 -9.30 -5.01
N GLU A 78 4.99 -8.61 -5.00
CA GLU A 78 5.36 -7.57 -4.06
C GLU A 78 5.56 -6.27 -4.84
N ALA A 79 5.32 -5.13 -4.19
CA ALA A 79 5.53 -3.82 -4.79
C ALA A 79 6.06 -2.80 -3.78
N ASN A 80 6.94 -1.92 -4.24
CA ASN A 80 7.30 -0.72 -3.50
C ASN A 80 6.28 0.37 -3.81
N ILE A 81 5.74 0.99 -2.77
CA ILE A 81 4.78 2.08 -2.87
C ILE A 81 5.40 3.35 -2.30
N LYS A 82 5.48 4.38 -3.14
CA LYS A 82 5.85 5.73 -2.73
C LYS A 82 4.63 6.44 -2.16
N ILE A 83 4.66 6.75 -0.86
CA ILE A 83 3.52 7.37 -0.17
C ILE A 83 3.30 8.81 -0.63
N PHE A 84 2.04 9.25 -0.67
CA PHE A 84 1.71 10.64 -1.00
C PHE A 84 2.06 11.60 0.13
N SER A 85 1.89 11.16 1.38
CA SER A 85 2.06 12.00 2.56
C SER A 85 3.54 12.16 2.92
N ASP A 86 3.96 13.41 3.11
CA ASP A 86 5.25 13.72 3.73
C ASP A 86 5.12 13.71 5.25
N LEU A 87 5.51 12.60 5.88
CA LEU A 87 5.42 12.44 7.33
C LEU A 87 6.40 13.33 8.11
N THR A 88 7.33 14.03 7.44
CA THR A 88 8.27 14.95 8.12
C THR A 88 7.71 16.35 8.34
N ARG A 89 6.58 16.68 7.71
CA ARG A 89 5.99 18.02 7.73
C ARG A 89 4.48 17.95 8.01
N LEU A 90 4.11 17.27 9.08
CA LEU A 90 2.73 17.19 9.54
C LEU A 90 2.39 18.42 10.38
N GLU A 91 1.38 19.17 9.97
CA GLU A 91 0.83 20.32 10.71
C GLU A 91 -0.55 19.99 11.28
N GLU A 92 -1.44 19.47 10.43
CA GLU A 92 -2.80 19.07 10.80
C GLU A 92 -3.05 17.61 10.43
N VAL A 93 -3.69 16.87 11.33
CA VAL A 93 -4.07 15.46 11.13
C VAL A 93 -5.54 15.25 11.47
N ARG A 94 -6.21 14.42 10.68
CA ARG A 94 -7.61 14.04 10.92
C ARG A 94 -7.69 12.60 11.40
N VAL A 95 -8.24 12.42 12.60
CA VAL A 95 -8.47 11.09 13.19
C VAL A 95 -9.87 10.61 12.82
N LEU A 96 -9.95 9.41 12.22
CA LEU A 96 -11.20 8.75 11.88
C LEU A 96 -11.44 7.63 12.90
N THR A 97 -12.50 7.74 13.70
CA THR A 97 -12.81 6.78 14.78
C THR A 97 -14.00 5.87 14.48
N LYS A 98 -14.86 6.26 13.53
CA LYS A 98 -16.01 5.48 13.04
C LYS A 98 -16.24 5.78 11.56
N PHE A 99 -16.56 4.76 10.78
CA PHE A 99 -16.83 4.82 9.34
C PHE A 99 -17.69 3.63 8.90
#